data_AF-A0A316GW24-F1
#
_entry.id   AF-A0A316GW24-F1
#
_cell.length_a   1.000
_cell.length_b   1.000
_cell.length_c   1.000
_cell.angle_alpha   90.00
_cell.angle_beta   90.00
_cell.angle_gamma   90.00
#
_symmetry.space_group_name_H-M   'P 1'
#
loop_
_entity.id
_entity.type
_entity.pdbx_description
1 polymer ?
#
loop_
_entity_poly.entity_id
_entity_poly.type
_entity_poly.pdbx_seq_one_letter_code
_entity_poly.pdbx_strand_id
1 'polypeptide(L)' 'MRLPNSNDILSIAPDAVGDFIMQHASEKTLSRLVKGLNEDLLEGDETASAMAERALGHLGLMVRG' A
#
# COMPACT_ATOMS: atom_id res chain seq x y z
N MET A 1 -6.01 1.40 -15.26
CA MET A 1 -6.25 0.62 -14.03
C MET A 1 -6.46 1.59 -12.88
N ARG A 2 -7.41 1.31 -11.99
CA ARG A 2 -7.57 2.04 -10.74
C ARG A 2 -6.43 1.60 -9.80
N LEU A 3 -5.76 2.54 -9.13
CA LEU A 3 -4.81 2.18 -8.09
C LEU A 3 -5.58 1.60 -6.91
N PRO A 4 -5.16 0.44 -6.36
CA PRO A 4 -5.76 -0.13 -5.18
C PRO A 4 -5.59 0.83 -3.99
N ASN A 5 -6.63 0.94 -3.16
CA ASN A 5 -6.58 1.69 -1.91
C ASN A 5 -6.14 0.78 -0.75
N SER A 6 -6.02 1.35 0.46
CA SER A 6 -5.61 0.60 1.65
C SER A 6 -6.50 -0.62 1.97
N ASN A 7 -7.82 -0.56 1.75
CA ASN A 7 -8.70 -1.74 1.93
C ASN A 7 -8.42 -2.83 0.90
N ASP A 8 -8.19 -2.44 -0.36
CA ASP A 8 -7.88 -3.39 -1.43
C ASP A 8 -6.57 -4.13 -1.10
N ILE A 9 -5.55 -3.39 -0.62
CA ILE A 9 -4.26 -3.95 -0.22
C ILE A 9 -4.41 -4.89 0.98
N LEU A 10 -5.15 -4.48 2.01
CA LEU A 10 -5.35 -5.29 3.22
C LEU A 10 -6.17 -6.57 2.96
N SER A 11 -6.87 -6.65 1.83
CA SER A 11 -7.61 -7.84 1.41
C SER A 11 -6.74 -8.85 0.67
N ILE A 12 -5.50 -8.49 0.32
CA ILE A 12 -4.55 -9.39 -0.36
C ILE A 12 -4.08 -10.44 0.64
N ALA A 13 -4.14 -11.71 0.26
CA ALA A 13 -3.63 -12.80 1.10
C ALA A 13 -2.10 -12.64 1.29
N PRO A 14 -1.54 -12.94 2.48
CA PRO A 14 -0.12 -12.72 2.76
C PRO A 14 0.85 -13.41 1.77
N ASP A 15 0.46 -14.57 1.24
CA ASP A 15 1.20 -15.32 0.23
C ASP A 15 1.12 -14.70 -1.18
N ALA A 16 0.07 -13.92 -1.47
CA ALA A 16 -0.14 -13.21 -2.73
C ALA A 16 0.50 -11.81 -2.78
N VAL A 17 1.03 -11.30 -1.66
CA VAL A 17 1.66 -9.96 -1.59
C VAL A 17 2.86 -9.85 -2.53
N GLY A 18 3.67 -10.91 -2.65
CA GLY A 18 4.82 -10.93 -3.56
C GLY A 18 4.41 -10.75 -5.02
N ASP A 19 3.42 -11.51 -5.48
CA ASP A 19 2.88 -11.43 -6.84
C ASP A 19 2.26 -10.07 -7.12
N PHE A 20 1.53 -9.52 -6.15
CA PHE A 20 0.97 -8.18 -6.24
C PHE A 20 2.06 -7.10 -6.44
N ILE A 21 3.12 -7.13 -5.63
CA ILE A 21 4.24 -6.19 -5.76
C ILE A 21 4.91 -6.36 -7.13
N MET A 22 5.15 -7.59 -7.56
CA MET A 22 5.76 -7.88 -8.87
C MET A 22 4.89 -7.37 -10.03
N GLN A 23 3.58 -7.54 -9.96
CA GLN A 23 2.65 -7.02 -10.96
C GLN A 23 2.73 -5.49 -11.03
N HIS A 24 2.58 -4.80 -9.90
CA HIS A 24 2.62 -3.34 -9.86
C HIS A 24 3.99 -2.75 -10.22
N ALA A 25 5.08 -3.50 -9.97
CA ALA A 25 6.42 -3.14 -10.42
C ALA A 25 6.53 -3.26 -11.96
N SER A 26 6.07 -4.38 -12.54
CA SER A 26 6.04 -4.61 -13.99
C SER A 26 5.21 -3.54 -14.73
N GLU A 27 4.06 -3.19 -14.16
CA GLU A 27 3.17 -2.17 -14.70
C GLU A 27 3.64 -0.72 -14.42
N LYS A 28 4.75 -0.54 -13.70
CA LYS A 28 5.30 0.77 -13.29
C LYS A 28 4.30 1.61 -12.49
N THR A 29 3.42 0.97 -11.73
CA THR A 29 2.40 1.61 -10.88
C THR A 29 2.76 1.58 -9.40
N LEU A 30 3.74 0.77 -8.98
CA LEU A 30 4.15 0.61 -7.58
C LEU A 30 4.54 1.94 -6.91
N SER A 31 5.29 2.81 -7.61
CA SER A 31 5.70 4.10 -7.03
C SER A 31 4.53 5.03 -6.78
N ARG A 32 3.51 5.03 -7.66
CA ARG A 32 2.28 5.81 -7.46
C ARG A 32 1.44 5.24 -6.33
N LEU A 33 1.35 3.91 -6.24
CA LEU A 33 0.65 3.23 -5.16
C LEU A 33 1.24 3.62 -3.80
N VAL A 34 2.55 3.46 -3.63
CA VAL A 34 3.25 3.81 -2.38
C VAL A 34 3.14 5.30 -2.08
N LYS A 35 3.22 6.16 -3.10
CA LYS A 35 3.03 7.60 -2.92
C LYS A 35 1.64 7.92 -2.37
N GLY A 36 0.57 7.33 -2.92
CA GLY A 36 -0.79 7.54 -2.42
C GLY A 36 -0.96 7.08 -0.97
N LEU A 37 -0.41 5.92 -0.61
CA LEU A 37 -0.42 5.46 0.78
C LEU A 37 0.33 6.40 1.72
N ASN A 38 1.47 6.95 1.30
CA ASN A 38 2.21 7.92 2.09
C ASN A 38 1.47 9.26 2.22
N GLU A 39 0.73 9.67 1.20
CA GLU A 39 -0.14 10.85 1.28
C GLU A 39 -1.24 10.61 2.31
N ASP A 40 -1.96 9.48 2.22
CA ASP A 40 -2.99 9.08 3.21
C ASP A 40 -2.43 8.98 4.64
N LEU A 41 -1.18 8.51 4.78
CA LEU A 41 -0.47 8.43 6.05
C LEU A 41 -0.25 9.81 6.70
N LEU A 42 -0.02 10.84 5.87
CA LEU A 42 0.41 12.17 6.30
C LEU A 42 -0.72 13.21 6.29
N GLU A 43 -1.84 12.97 5.60
CA GLU A 43 -2.90 13.97 5.37
C GLU A 43 -3.74 14.34 6.61
N GLY A 44 -3.53 13.65 7.74
CA GLY A 44 -4.08 14.04 9.04
C GLY A 44 -5.47 13.47 9.36
N ASP A 45 -6.09 12.69 8.47
CA ASP A 45 -7.19 11.80 8.85
C ASP A 45 -6.62 10.56 9.55
N GLU A 46 -6.90 10.45 10.86
CA GLU A 46 -6.43 9.33 11.69
C GLU A 46 -6.85 7.97 11.12
N THR A 47 -8.03 7.88 10.48
CA THR A 47 -8.53 6.62 9.93
C THR A 47 -7.76 6.25 8.67
N ALA A 48 -7.63 7.18 7.72
CA ALA A 48 -6.85 6.97 6.50
C ALA A 48 -5.38 6.67 6.84
N SER A 49 -4.82 7.38 7.82
CA SER A 49 -3.45 7.21 8.26
C SER A 49 -3.20 5.83 8.85
N ALA A 50 -4.04 5.38 9.78
CA ALA A 50 -3.94 4.04 10.37
C ALA A 50 -4.12 2.92 9.31
N MET A 51 -4.98 3.14 8.33
CA MET A 51 -5.18 2.18 7.24
C MET A 51 -3.99 2.12 6.29
N ALA A 52 -3.42 3.27 5.94
CA ALA A 52 -2.24 3.36 5.10
C ALA A 52 -1.02 2.75 5.78
N GLU A 53 -0.82 3.00 7.07
CA GLU A 53 0.23 2.38 7.88
C GLU A 53 0.13 0.86 7.82
N ARG A 54 -1.06 0.32 8.07
CA ARG A 54 -1.31 -1.13 8.00
C ARG A 54 -1.10 -1.68 6.60
N ALA A 55 -1.52 -0.96 5.55
CA ALA A 55 -1.32 -1.38 4.17
C ALA A 55 0.18 -1.41 3.80
N LEU A 56 0.95 -0.39 4.18
CA LEU A 56 2.40 -0.34 3.98
C LEU A 56 3.12 -1.46 4.75
N GLY A 57 2.67 -1.74 5.99
CA GLY A 57 3.15 -2.86 6.78
C GLY A 57 2.83 -4.22 6.15
N HIS A 58 1.62 -4.38 5.60
CA HIS A 58 1.18 -5.59 4.90
C HIS A 58 2.02 -5.86 3.64
N LEU A 59 2.41 -4.81 2.94
CA LEU A 59 3.32 -4.89 1.79
C LEU A 59 4.80 -5.09 2.18
N GLY A 60 5.14 -5.03 3.47
CA GLY A 60 6.53 -5.09 3.94
C GLY A 60 7.36 -3.87 3.56
N LEU A 61 6.71 -2.74 3.24
CA LEU A 61 7.36 -1.50 2.79
C LEU A 61 7.54 -0.47 3.92
N MET A 62 7.08 -0.79 5.13
CA MET A 62 7.24 0.07 6.28
C MET A 62 8.64 -0.12 6.90
N VAL A 63 9.45 0.94 6.93
CA VAL A 63 10.71 0.95 7.67
C VAL A 63 10.39 1.31 9.12
N ARG A 64 10.55 0.35 10.03
CA ARG A 64 10.55 0.65 11.48
C ARG A 64 11.79 1.48 11.79
N GLY A 65 11.61 2.78 11.98
CA GLY A 65 12.60 3.68 12.58
C GLY A 65 12.70 3.44 14.08
#